data_AF-A0A932C327-F1
#
_entry.id   AF-A0A932C327-F1
#
_cell.length_a   1.000
_cell.length_b   1.000
_cell.length_c   1.000
_cell.angle_alpha   90.00
_cell.angle_beta   90.00
_cell.angle_gamma   90.00
#
_symmetry.space_group_name_H-M   'P 1'
#
loop_
_entity.id
_entity.type
_entity.pdbx_description
1 polymer ?
#
loop_
_entity_poly.entity_id
_entity_poly.type
_entity_poly.pdbx_seq_one_letter_code
_entity_poly.pdbx_strand_id
1 'polypeptide(L)'
;MARPVRVQPAIARCALVTLLACHVASAQEIAAGTRLRVRLDDPVSTAESQPGDTVRAHVIAADTKGISAPIPPRTRVLAIVRDVRRGDHGGARHVLALDFMGLRADDGTVVPIRSRLDEVHDARETLDSAGHILGLPSPVSMRSRRLWALMLLASAHPAAAAILFGALDGVDLERHRATRYARGTDLTIVLLDSALLSAPSRYSPPRALEPADSLVAMVAGLPRRAQSLGGAVQADIANLAFVGDSAALDDAFVRADWARPDEMGVASLLGSFVAEAAARGYARQPVSVLLLDGRPPVRVFQRVNNTFAKRHHVRVWRTRQCWHGRPVWVGAGTHDIGIAFSATHRTFTHQVDPRIDLERNIIVEDLIAADAVVARRDVPLGALPGATVNLDHTPVVTDGRVAVLELRAAESPAAPAGVSCSGSCGATCVAPAPGDTARSRRPGDARLRDDGGS
;
A
#
# COMPACT_ATOMS: atom_id res chain seq x y z
N MET A 1 4.99 -18.58 -83.52
CA MET A 1 5.52 -17.28 -83.03
C MET A 1 4.55 -16.73 -81.99
N ALA A 2 4.87 -16.84 -80.70
CA ALA A 2 4.10 -16.22 -79.63
C ALA A 2 5.07 -15.44 -78.73
N ARG A 3 4.83 -14.14 -78.57
CA ARG A 3 5.68 -13.20 -77.81
C ARG A 3 5.56 -13.45 -76.30
N PRO A 4 6.65 -13.37 -75.52
CA PRO A 4 6.55 -13.36 -74.06
C PRO A 4 6.08 -11.99 -73.56
N VAL A 5 5.08 -12.00 -72.66
CA VAL A 5 4.60 -10.82 -71.95
C VAL A 5 5.63 -10.44 -70.88
N ARG A 6 6.21 -9.24 -70.99
CA ARG A 6 7.03 -8.63 -69.92
C ARG A 6 6.10 -8.17 -68.79
N VAL A 7 6.20 -8.83 -67.64
CA VAL A 7 5.62 -8.32 -66.38
C VAL A 7 6.55 -7.22 -65.85
N GLN A 8 6.03 -6.00 -65.71
CA GLN A 8 6.78 -4.83 -65.21
C GLN A 8 7.13 -4.98 -63.71
N PRO A 9 8.34 -4.59 -63.26
CA PRO A 9 8.78 -4.74 -61.87
C PRO A 9 8.26 -3.66 -60.90
N ALA A 10 7.31 -2.82 -61.32
CA ALA A 10 6.86 -1.67 -60.53
C ALA A 10 5.91 -2.02 -59.37
N ILE A 11 5.19 -3.15 -59.44
CA ILE A 11 4.14 -3.49 -58.46
C ILE A 11 4.74 -4.12 -57.18
N ALA A 12 5.93 -4.72 -57.26
CA ALA A 12 6.56 -5.37 -56.10
C ALA A 12 7.16 -4.40 -55.07
N ARG A 13 7.50 -3.16 -55.48
CA ARG A 13 8.08 -2.14 -54.57
C ARG A 13 7.03 -1.38 -53.75
N CYS A 14 5.82 -1.19 -54.27
CA CYS A 14 4.74 -0.56 -53.49
C CYS A 14 4.19 -1.48 -52.39
N ALA A 15 4.09 -2.79 -52.64
CA ALA A 15 3.63 -3.75 -51.64
C ALA A 15 4.62 -3.91 -50.47
N LEU A 16 5.93 -3.85 -50.72
CA LEU A 16 6.94 -3.96 -49.67
C LEU A 16 7.01 -2.70 -48.77
N VAL A 17 6.75 -1.51 -49.34
CA VAL A 17 6.71 -0.24 -48.57
C VAL A 17 5.40 -0.11 -47.78
N THR A 18 4.27 -0.65 -48.26
CA THR A 18 3.03 -0.70 -47.47
C THR A 18 3.04 -1.81 -46.41
N LEU A 19 3.69 -2.94 -46.66
CA LEU A 19 3.90 -3.99 -45.63
C LEU A 19 4.89 -3.56 -44.55
N LEU A 20 5.87 -2.69 -44.84
CA LEU A 20 6.70 -2.05 -43.81
C LEU A 20 5.97 -0.96 -43.02
N ALA A 21 4.99 -0.28 -43.63
CA ALA A 21 4.19 0.76 -42.98
C ALA A 21 3.09 0.21 -42.06
N CYS A 22 2.64 -1.03 -42.26
CA CYS A 22 1.66 -1.70 -41.40
C CYS A 22 2.27 -2.36 -40.14
N HIS A 23 3.58 -2.23 -39.91
CA HIS A 23 4.25 -2.71 -38.69
C HIS A 23 4.90 -1.58 -37.87
N VAL A 24 4.52 -0.32 -38.12
CA VAL A 24 4.62 0.70 -37.07
C VAL A 24 3.56 0.35 -36.04
N ALA A 25 3.88 -0.64 -35.20
CA ALA A 25 3.20 -0.93 -33.96
C ALA A 25 2.96 0.42 -33.28
N SER A 26 1.69 0.74 -33.01
CA SER A 26 1.27 2.07 -32.59
C SER A 26 2.06 2.53 -31.37
N ALA A 27 3.12 3.30 -31.58
CA ALA A 27 3.86 3.90 -30.48
C ALA A 27 2.97 5.00 -29.88
N GLN A 28 2.82 4.98 -28.56
CA GLN A 28 2.15 6.02 -27.80
C GLN A 28 3.18 7.04 -27.33
N GLU A 29 2.82 8.31 -27.38
CA GLU A 29 3.59 9.36 -26.72
C GLU A 29 3.23 9.41 -25.24
N ILE A 30 4.26 9.41 -24.39
CA ILE A 30 4.18 9.74 -22.97
C ILE A 30 4.66 11.18 -22.85
N ALA A 31 3.76 12.09 -22.48
CA ALA A 31 4.04 13.51 -22.42
C ALA A 31 5.09 13.87 -21.35
N ALA A 32 5.80 14.97 -21.57
CA ALA A 32 6.58 15.60 -20.52
C ALA A 32 5.66 16.01 -19.35
N GLY A 33 6.13 15.85 -18.12
CA GLY A 33 5.36 16.08 -16.90
C GLY A 33 4.54 14.88 -16.43
N THR A 34 4.45 13.79 -17.20
CA THR A 34 3.82 12.54 -16.74
C THR A 34 4.51 12.04 -15.48
N ARG A 35 3.70 11.75 -14.45
CA ARG A 35 4.13 11.17 -13.18
C ARG A 35 4.01 9.65 -13.27
N LEU A 36 5.10 8.94 -13.00
CA LEU A 36 5.12 7.48 -12.89
C LEU A 36 5.39 7.12 -11.43
N ARG A 37 4.48 6.34 -10.84
CA ARG A 37 4.75 5.68 -9.56
C ARG A 37 5.50 4.40 -9.86
N VAL A 38 6.69 4.27 -9.30
CA VAL A 38 7.61 3.14 -9.52
C VAL A 38 7.95 2.48 -8.18
N ARG A 39 8.15 1.17 -8.19
CA ARG A 39 8.54 0.38 -7.02
C ARG A 39 9.96 -0.14 -7.21
N LEU A 40 10.79 0.01 -6.18
CA LEU A 40 12.12 -0.57 -6.16
C LEU A 40 12.04 -2.10 -6.03
N ASP A 41 12.73 -2.81 -6.91
CA ASP A 41 12.93 -4.26 -6.83
C ASP A 41 14.18 -4.62 -6.04
N ASP A 42 15.17 -3.72 -6.04
CA ASP A 42 16.42 -3.85 -5.30
C ASP A 42 16.49 -2.80 -4.18
N PRO A 43 17.07 -3.13 -3.00
CA PRO A 43 17.30 -2.14 -1.95
C PRO A 43 18.37 -1.12 -2.38
N VAL A 44 18.28 0.09 -1.84
CA VAL A 44 19.30 1.13 -2.04
C VAL A 44 19.57 1.88 -0.75
N SER A 45 20.83 2.22 -0.50
CA SER A 45 21.18 2.96 0.71
C SER A 45 22.46 3.78 0.58
N THR A 46 22.59 4.81 1.41
CA THR A 46 23.84 5.57 1.50
C THR A 46 24.94 4.83 2.25
N ALA A 47 24.61 3.73 2.95
CA ALA A 47 25.58 2.89 3.64
C ALA A 47 26.30 1.96 2.65
N GLU A 48 25.53 1.25 1.82
CA GLU A 48 26.02 0.10 1.05
C GLU A 48 26.15 0.38 -0.44
N SER A 49 25.36 1.30 -1.01
CA SER A 49 25.40 1.58 -2.45
C SER A 49 26.57 2.47 -2.86
N GLN A 50 26.98 2.35 -4.11
CA GLN A 50 28.05 3.11 -4.75
C GLN A 50 27.56 3.79 -6.04
N PRO A 51 28.12 4.94 -6.43
CA PRO A 51 27.87 5.53 -7.74
C PRO A 51 28.17 4.53 -8.87
N GLY A 52 27.23 4.38 -9.79
CA GLY A 52 27.28 3.41 -10.90
C GLY A 52 26.53 2.10 -10.64
N ASP A 53 26.10 1.82 -9.40
CA ASP A 53 25.28 0.64 -9.11
C ASP A 53 23.97 0.68 -9.90
N THR A 54 23.62 -0.43 -10.56
CA THR A 54 22.33 -0.57 -11.21
C THR A 54 21.24 -0.86 -10.19
N VAL A 55 20.08 -0.20 -10.33
CA VAL A 55 18.92 -0.40 -9.47
C VAL A 55 17.75 -0.86 -10.33
N ARG A 56 17.18 -2.03 -10.04
CA ARG A 56 15.95 -2.47 -10.69
C ARG A 56 14.75 -1.84 -10.02
N ALA A 57 13.82 -1.38 -10.85
CA ALA A 57 12.52 -0.91 -10.43
C ALA A 57 11.48 -1.23 -11.51
N HIS A 58 10.21 -1.09 -11.18
CA HIS A 58 9.12 -1.24 -12.14
C HIS A 58 8.00 -0.24 -11.92
N VAL A 59 7.26 0.08 -12.97
CA VAL A 59 6.08 0.95 -12.92
C VAL A 59 4.95 0.24 -12.17
N ILE A 60 4.31 0.92 -11.24
CA ILE A 60 3.08 0.47 -10.57
C ILE A 60 1.88 1.10 -11.26
N ALA A 61 1.96 2.41 -11.50
CA ALA A 61 0.93 3.21 -12.13
C ALA A 61 1.54 4.45 -12.79
N ALA A 62 0.77 5.06 -13.69
CA ALA A 62 1.10 6.30 -14.36
C ALA A 62 -0.11 7.25 -14.29
N ASP A 63 0.14 8.55 -14.15
CA ASP A 63 -0.93 9.54 -14.36
C ASP A 63 -1.42 9.43 -15.80
N THR A 64 -2.70 9.15 -15.96
CA THR A 64 -3.33 8.94 -17.27
C THR A 64 -3.53 10.24 -18.05
N LYS A 65 -3.32 11.40 -17.44
CA LYS A 65 -3.45 12.70 -18.13
C LYS A 65 -2.43 12.80 -19.26
N GLY A 66 -2.93 12.87 -20.50
CA GLY A 66 -2.09 13.06 -21.69
C GLY A 66 -1.42 11.80 -22.22
N ILE A 67 -1.77 10.61 -21.71
CA ILE A 67 -1.32 9.33 -22.29
C ILE A 67 -2.49 8.67 -23.02
N SER A 68 -2.28 8.31 -24.29
CA SER A 68 -3.32 7.71 -25.15
C SER A 68 -3.62 6.24 -24.84
N ALA A 69 -2.68 5.53 -24.20
CA ALA A 69 -2.84 4.15 -23.76
C ALA A 69 -2.08 3.88 -22.44
N PRO A 70 -2.53 2.91 -21.62
CA PRO A 70 -1.95 2.69 -20.30
C PRO A 70 -0.52 2.19 -20.42
N ILE A 71 0.40 2.74 -19.60
CA ILE A 71 1.70 2.11 -19.37
C ILE A 71 1.45 0.84 -18.54
N PRO A 72 1.85 -0.35 -19.00
CA PRO A 72 1.64 -1.57 -18.25
C PRO A 72 2.26 -1.48 -16.85
N PRO A 73 1.52 -1.81 -15.79
CA PRO A 73 2.14 -2.14 -14.52
C PRO A 73 3.22 -3.21 -14.74
N ARG A 74 4.27 -3.16 -13.92
CA ARG A 74 5.46 -3.99 -14.00
C ARG A 74 6.37 -3.73 -15.22
N THR A 75 6.11 -2.70 -16.02
CA THR A 75 7.08 -2.17 -17.01
C THR A 75 8.39 -1.89 -16.28
N ARG A 76 9.49 -2.50 -16.70
CA ARG A 76 10.78 -2.35 -16.01
C ARG A 76 11.34 -0.95 -16.24
N VAL A 77 11.87 -0.36 -15.18
CA VAL A 77 12.56 0.92 -15.20
C VAL A 77 14.05 0.65 -15.00
N LEU A 78 14.86 1.19 -15.90
CA LEU A 78 16.32 1.15 -15.80
C LEU A 78 16.76 2.35 -14.96
N ALA A 79 17.39 2.08 -13.82
CA ALA A 79 17.91 3.11 -12.94
C ALA A 79 19.33 2.82 -12.47
N ILE A 80 20.04 3.88 -12.10
CA ILE A 80 21.38 3.80 -11.51
C ILE A 80 21.47 4.68 -10.27
N VAL A 81 22.39 4.34 -9.37
CA VAL A 81 22.85 5.24 -8.32
C VAL A 81 23.81 6.25 -8.94
N ARG A 82 23.43 7.52 -8.99
CA ARG A 82 24.23 8.58 -9.59
C ARG A 82 25.27 9.14 -8.61
N ASP A 83 24.88 9.36 -7.36
CA ASP A 83 25.73 9.93 -6.33
C ASP A 83 25.35 9.40 -4.94
N VAL A 84 26.36 9.20 -4.10
CA VAL A 84 26.20 8.81 -2.70
C VAL A 84 27.16 9.64 -1.86
N ARG A 85 26.61 10.49 -0.99
CA ARG A 85 27.39 11.22 0.01
C ARG A 85 26.95 10.79 1.39
N ARG A 86 27.91 10.38 2.21
CA ARG A 86 27.66 10.00 3.59
C ARG A 86 27.72 11.25 4.46
N GLY A 87 26.71 11.43 5.32
CA GLY A 87 26.74 12.47 6.33
C GLY A 87 27.83 12.21 7.35
N ASP A 88 28.14 13.22 8.14
CA ASP A 88 29.11 13.16 9.22
C ASP A 88 28.52 13.67 10.55
N HIS A 89 29.33 13.58 11.60
CA HIS A 89 29.02 14.13 12.92
C HIS A 89 29.12 15.68 12.96
N GLY A 90 29.64 16.31 11.89
CA GLY A 90 29.76 17.76 11.73
C GLY A 90 28.48 18.43 11.22
N GLY A 91 27.40 17.66 11.01
CA GLY A 91 26.09 18.16 10.59
C GLY A 91 25.76 17.92 9.12
N ALA A 92 26.67 17.35 8.33
CA ALA A 92 26.38 17.03 6.94
C ALA A 92 25.29 15.94 6.86
N ARG A 93 24.30 16.15 5.99
CA ARG A 93 23.23 15.17 5.72
C ARG A 93 23.75 14.11 4.74
N HIS A 94 23.30 12.87 4.90
CA HIS A 94 23.47 11.88 3.83
C HIS A 94 22.74 12.34 2.57
N VAL A 95 23.29 12.07 1.39
CA VAL A 95 22.65 12.35 0.11
C VAL A 95 22.71 11.11 -0.77
N LEU A 96 21.58 10.78 -1.37
CA LEU A 96 21.43 9.72 -2.37
C LEU A 96 20.77 10.31 -3.62
N ALA A 97 21.41 10.13 -4.77
CA ALA A 97 20.86 10.51 -6.06
C ALA A 97 20.60 9.26 -6.90
N LEU A 98 19.37 9.11 -7.37
CA LEU A 98 18.95 8.06 -8.31
C LEU A 98 18.66 8.70 -9.65
N ASP A 99 19.07 8.04 -10.73
CA ASP A 99 18.74 8.44 -12.09
C ASP A 99 17.94 7.32 -12.76
N PHE A 100 16.75 7.65 -13.29
CA PHE A 100 15.87 6.71 -13.98
C PHE A 100 15.89 7.06 -15.47
N MET A 101 16.58 6.22 -16.23
CA MET A 101 17.10 6.56 -17.56
C MET A 101 16.34 5.87 -18.70
N GLY A 102 15.53 4.85 -18.40
CA GLY A 102 14.82 4.13 -19.44
C GLY A 102 13.63 3.31 -18.94
N LEU A 103 12.69 3.08 -19.84
CA LEU A 103 11.59 2.13 -19.69
C LEU A 103 11.81 0.97 -20.65
N ARG A 104 11.61 -0.26 -20.19
CA ARG A 104 11.65 -1.44 -21.06
C ARG A 104 10.24 -1.87 -21.43
N ALA A 105 9.89 -1.69 -22.69
CA ALA A 105 8.60 -2.07 -23.25
C ALA A 105 8.39 -3.59 -23.28
N ASP A 106 7.14 -4.01 -23.50
CA ASP A 106 6.72 -5.43 -23.58
C ASP A 106 7.44 -6.20 -24.70
N ASP A 107 7.77 -5.52 -25.80
CA ASP A 107 8.50 -6.07 -26.94
C ASP A 107 10.02 -6.21 -26.67
N GLY A 108 10.48 -5.76 -25.51
CA GLY A 108 11.87 -5.81 -25.07
C GLY A 108 12.68 -4.55 -25.40
N THR A 109 12.12 -3.61 -26.18
CA THR A 109 12.76 -2.34 -26.54
C THR A 109 12.99 -1.49 -25.31
N VAL A 110 14.16 -0.85 -25.24
CA VAL A 110 14.48 0.13 -24.19
C VAL A 110 14.24 1.53 -24.75
N VAL A 111 13.27 2.22 -24.15
CA VAL A 111 12.94 3.60 -24.46
C VAL A 111 13.69 4.48 -23.48
N PRO A 112 14.64 5.34 -23.93
CA PRO A 112 15.31 6.27 -23.05
C PRO A 112 14.31 7.29 -22.53
N ILE A 113 14.39 7.61 -21.24
CA ILE A 113 13.61 8.67 -20.61
C ILE A 113 14.56 9.60 -19.86
N ARG A 114 14.23 10.89 -19.84
CA ARG A 114 14.80 11.83 -18.88
C ARG A 114 13.76 12.08 -17.81
N SER A 115 14.14 11.86 -16.56
CA SER A 115 13.22 11.99 -15.45
C SER A 115 13.87 12.65 -14.25
N ARG A 116 13.03 13.10 -13.31
CA ARG A 116 13.44 13.58 -12.00
C ARG A 116 12.67 12.82 -10.94
N LEU A 117 13.34 12.43 -9.86
CA LEU A 117 12.67 11.94 -8.67
C LEU A 117 11.93 13.09 -8.00
N ASP A 118 10.62 12.93 -7.81
CA ASP A 118 9.75 13.95 -7.24
C ASP A 118 9.30 13.61 -5.82
N GLU A 119 9.19 12.32 -5.51
CA GLU A 119 8.77 11.84 -4.19
C GLU A 119 9.32 10.46 -3.87
N VAL A 120 9.64 10.23 -2.60
CA VAL A 120 9.79 8.90 -2.02
C VAL A 120 8.61 8.71 -1.05
N HIS A 121 7.70 7.79 -1.36
CA HIS A 121 6.46 7.63 -0.60
C HIS A 121 6.75 7.19 0.83
N ASP A 122 6.05 7.77 1.79
CA ASP A 122 6.21 7.52 3.22
C ASP A 122 7.65 7.62 3.76
N ALA A 123 8.53 8.36 3.06
CA ALA A 123 9.88 8.59 3.55
C ALA A 123 9.91 9.58 4.70
N ARG A 124 10.86 9.36 5.62
CA ARG A 124 11.31 10.34 6.61
C ARG A 124 12.30 11.37 6.05
N GLU A 125 12.94 11.06 4.93
CA GLU A 125 13.86 11.95 4.21
C GLU A 125 13.10 13.03 3.41
N THR A 126 13.84 14.04 2.96
CA THR A 126 13.30 15.14 2.12
C THR A 126 14.02 15.17 0.79
N LEU A 127 13.36 15.64 -0.27
CA LEU A 127 14.02 15.84 -1.57
C LEU A 127 14.39 17.32 -1.76
N ASP A 128 15.51 17.57 -2.45
CA ASP A 128 15.82 18.90 -2.98
C ASP A 128 15.12 19.15 -4.33
N SER A 129 15.28 20.36 -4.89
CA SER A 129 14.66 20.73 -6.16
C SER A 129 15.21 19.95 -7.38
N ALA A 130 16.38 19.35 -7.24
CA ALA A 130 17.00 18.49 -8.25
C ALA A 130 16.54 17.02 -8.15
N GLY A 131 15.81 16.66 -7.09
CA GLY A 131 15.36 15.29 -6.85
C GLY A 131 16.39 14.43 -6.10
N HIS A 132 17.40 15.03 -5.47
CA HIS A 132 18.29 14.29 -4.58
C HIS A 132 17.62 14.05 -3.24
N ILE A 133 17.81 12.85 -2.71
CA ILE A 133 17.27 12.44 -1.42
C ILE A 133 18.23 12.90 -0.33
N LEU A 134 17.74 13.75 0.58
CA LEU A 134 18.48 14.27 1.71
C LEU A 134 18.10 13.50 2.97
N GLY A 135 19.06 12.75 3.52
CA GLY A 135 18.96 12.00 4.78
C GLY A 135 18.63 12.89 5.98
N LEU A 136 18.37 12.32 7.15
CA LEU A 136 17.96 13.12 8.31
C LEU A 136 19.02 14.18 8.72
N PRO A 137 18.59 15.38 9.17
CA PRO A 137 19.52 16.35 9.77
C PRO A 137 20.23 15.71 10.98
N SER A 138 21.42 16.20 11.32
CA SER A 138 22.08 15.77 12.56
C SER A 138 21.17 16.09 13.75
N PRO A 139 21.06 15.18 14.74
CA PRO A 139 20.31 15.41 15.96
C PRO A 139 20.99 16.51 16.78
N VAL A 140 20.82 17.77 16.38
CA VAL A 140 21.21 18.92 17.20
C VAL A 140 20.17 19.03 18.31
N SER A 141 20.40 18.23 19.35
CA SER A 141 19.59 18.05 20.55
C SER A 141 18.17 17.50 20.31
N MET A 142 17.93 16.26 20.75
CA MET A 142 16.60 15.78 21.14
C MET A 142 16.08 16.52 22.38
N ARG A 143 16.05 17.86 22.34
CA ARG A 143 15.48 18.74 23.38
C ARG A 143 14.15 19.37 22.95
N SER A 144 13.58 18.93 21.83
CA SER A 144 12.29 19.42 21.37
C SER A 144 11.16 18.62 22.02
N ARG A 145 10.40 19.29 22.90
CA ARG A 145 9.01 19.11 23.37
C ARG A 145 8.28 17.75 23.25
N ARG A 146 8.51 16.96 22.20
CA ARG A 146 7.92 15.63 21.93
C ARG A 146 8.45 14.56 22.88
N LEU A 147 9.76 14.53 23.16
CA LEU A 147 10.34 13.60 24.14
C LEU A 147 9.78 13.88 25.56
N TRP A 148 9.58 15.15 25.92
CA TRP A 148 8.93 15.56 27.17
C TRP A 148 7.44 15.17 27.25
N ALA A 149 6.70 15.27 26.14
CA ALA A 149 5.30 14.85 26.07
C ALA A 149 5.13 13.32 26.11
N LEU A 150 6.05 12.56 25.50
CA LEU A 150 6.13 11.11 25.66
C LEU A 150 6.49 10.70 27.10
N MET A 151 7.38 11.45 27.76
CA MET A 151 7.71 11.24 29.18
C MET A 151 6.52 11.49 30.12
N LEU A 152 5.63 12.43 29.77
CA LEU A 152 4.39 12.67 30.53
C LEU A 152 3.41 11.48 30.42
N LEU A 153 3.33 10.78 29.29
CA LEU A 153 2.54 9.54 29.19
C LEU A 153 3.13 8.41 30.02
N ALA A 154 4.46 8.31 30.08
CA ALA A 154 5.15 7.33 30.92
C ALA A 154 5.02 7.62 32.43
N SER A 155 4.76 8.87 32.81
CA SER A 155 4.62 9.29 34.22
C SER A 155 3.39 8.75 34.96
N ALA A 156 2.45 8.09 34.27
CA ALA A 156 1.39 7.33 34.94
C ALA A 156 1.91 6.04 35.60
N HIS A 157 2.99 5.45 35.06
CA HIS A 157 3.55 4.17 35.52
C HIS A 157 5.09 4.18 35.48
N PRO A 158 5.78 4.35 36.64
CA PRO A 158 7.23 4.52 36.70
C PRO A 158 8.03 3.33 36.15
N ALA A 159 7.52 2.10 36.24
CA ALA A 159 8.14 0.93 35.63
C ALA A 159 8.12 0.97 34.10
N ALA A 160 7.01 1.43 33.49
CA ALA A 160 6.91 1.59 32.06
C ALA A 160 7.82 2.71 31.55
N ALA A 161 7.97 3.79 32.33
CA ALA A 161 8.94 4.85 32.05
C ALA A 161 10.37 4.32 32.06
N ALA A 162 10.79 3.57 33.08
CA ALA A 162 12.14 3.01 33.16
C ALA A 162 12.47 2.07 32.00
N ILE A 163 11.53 1.21 31.60
CA ILE A 163 11.68 0.33 30.43
C ILE A 163 11.84 1.14 29.14
N LEU A 164 11.03 2.20 28.97
CA LEU A 164 11.13 3.09 27.81
C LEU A 164 12.47 3.84 27.78
N PHE A 165 12.97 4.35 28.92
CA PHE A 165 14.27 5.00 28.99
C PHE A 165 15.42 4.08 28.60
N GLY A 166 15.47 2.88 29.18
CA GLY A 166 16.50 1.90 28.82
C GLY A 166 16.45 1.52 27.34
N ALA A 167 15.24 1.40 26.78
CA ALA A 167 15.07 1.13 25.36
C ALA A 167 15.56 2.28 24.47
N LEU A 168 15.30 3.54 24.85
CA LEU A 168 15.72 4.73 24.09
C LEU A 168 17.22 5.03 24.22
N ASP A 169 17.82 4.80 25.38
CA ASP A 169 19.25 5.00 25.61
C ASP A 169 20.09 4.04 24.73
N GLY A 170 19.56 2.84 24.46
CA GLY A 170 20.16 1.89 23.52
C GLY A 170 20.00 2.23 22.05
N VAL A 171 19.23 3.27 21.68
CA VAL A 171 19.04 3.68 20.28
C VAL A 171 20.18 4.60 19.84
N ASP A 172 21.09 4.08 19.03
CA ASP A 172 22.10 4.88 18.34
C ASP A 172 21.46 5.66 17.17
N LEU A 173 20.98 6.87 17.48
CA LEU A 173 20.26 7.72 16.53
C LEU A 173 21.12 8.12 15.33
N GLU A 174 22.44 8.18 15.48
CA GLU A 174 23.38 8.47 14.38
C GLU A 174 23.40 7.31 13.36
N ARG A 175 23.43 6.04 13.82
CA ARG A 175 23.27 4.87 12.91
C ARG A 175 21.95 4.91 12.16
N HIS A 176 20.90 5.45 12.77
CA HIS A 176 19.59 5.57 12.17
C HIS A 176 19.45 6.76 11.21
N ARG A 177 20.49 7.58 10.97
CA ARG A 177 20.46 8.66 9.95
C ARG A 177 20.74 8.19 8.53
N ALA A 178 21.33 7.00 8.38
CA ALA A 178 21.58 6.43 7.06
C ALA A 178 20.26 6.31 6.29
N THR A 179 20.24 6.85 5.07
CA THR A 179 19.11 6.70 4.16
C THR A 179 19.13 5.28 3.63
N ARG A 180 18.07 4.54 3.92
CA ARG A 180 17.90 3.13 3.51
C ARG A 180 16.48 2.97 2.97
N TYR A 181 16.38 2.45 1.76
CA TYR A 181 15.13 2.04 1.14
C TYR A 181 15.21 0.56 0.82
N ALA A 182 14.21 -0.17 1.29
CA ALA A 182 14.12 -1.60 1.05
C ALA A 182 13.56 -1.86 -0.36
N ARG A 183 13.66 -3.13 -0.79
CA ARG A 183 12.78 -3.62 -1.85
C ARG A 183 11.32 -3.33 -1.47
N GLY A 184 10.52 -2.91 -2.44
CA GLY A 184 9.12 -2.56 -2.23
C GLY A 184 8.88 -1.07 -1.95
N THR A 185 9.93 -0.25 -1.77
CA THR A 185 9.76 1.20 -1.60
C THR A 185 9.21 1.84 -2.88
N ASP A 186 8.13 2.61 -2.72
CA ASP A 186 7.47 3.35 -3.78
C ASP A 186 8.08 4.74 -3.96
N LEU A 187 8.23 5.15 -5.21
CA LEU A 187 8.79 6.42 -5.65
C LEU A 187 7.87 7.05 -6.69
N THR A 188 7.82 8.37 -6.75
CA THR A 188 7.25 9.07 -7.91
C THR A 188 8.38 9.70 -8.71
N ILE A 189 8.47 9.34 -9.99
CA ILE A 189 9.32 10.02 -10.97
C ILE A 189 8.48 10.85 -11.93
N VAL A 190 9.01 11.98 -12.38
CA VAL A 190 8.37 12.87 -13.35
C VAL A 190 9.20 12.88 -14.62
N LEU A 191 8.59 12.65 -15.78
CA LEU A 191 9.27 12.78 -17.07
C LEU A 191 9.54 14.25 -17.37
N LEU A 192 10.78 14.55 -17.77
CA LEU A 192 11.20 15.92 -18.14
C LEU A 192 10.98 16.19 -19.63
N ASP A 193 11.10 15.16 -20.46
CA ASP A 193 10.91 15.20 -21.91
C ASP A 193 9.85 14.15 -22.29
N SER A 194 9.20 14.30 -23.45
CA SER A 194 8.28 13.27 -23.95
C SER A 194 9.05 12.04 -24.43
N ALA A 195 8.40 10.88 -24.37
CA ALA A 195 8.98 9.60 -24.77
C ALA A 195 7.98 8.77 -25.60
N LEU A 196 8.48 8.02 -26.58
CA LEU A 196 7.66 7.13 -27.39
C LEU A 196 7.77 5.70 -26.87
N LEU A 197 6.69 5.19 -26.29
CA LEU A 197 6.59 3.81 -25.82
C LEU A 197 5.75 3.00 -26.80
N SER A 198 6.18 1.80 -27.17
CA SER A 198 5.33 0.88 -27.94
C SER A 198 4.01 0.64 -27.20
N ALA A 199 2.88 0.63 -27.90
CA ALA A 199 1.62 0.22 -27.29
C ALA A 199 1.77 -1.18 -26.66
N PRO A 200 1.10 -1.41 -25.51
CA PRO A 200 1.19 -2.70 -24.84
C PRO A 200 0.61 -3.81 -25.71
N SER A 201 1.34 -4.92 -25.81
CA SER A 201 0.91 -6.08 -26.62
C SER A 201 0.32 -7.20 -25.77
N ARG A 202 0.68 -7.26 -24.48
CA ARG A 202 0.29 -8.35 -23.57
C ARG A 202 -0.60 -7.89 -22.43
N TYR A 203 -0.46 -6.64 -22.00
CA TYR A 203 -1.23 -6.10 -20.89
C TYR A 203 -2.61 -5.63 -21.35
N SER A 204 -3.65 -6.04 -20.61
CA SER A 204 -4.99 -5.49 -20.72
C SER A 204 -5.41 -4.98 -19.33
N PRO A 205 -5.87 -3.73 -19.21
CA PRO A 205 -6.36 -3.22 -17.94
C PRO A 205 -7.62 -4.00 -17.49
N PRO A 206 -7.96 -3.97 -16.19
CA PRO A 206 -9.18 -4.59 -15.70
C PRO A 206 -10.39 -4.07 -16.47
N ARG A 207 -11.27 -4.99 -16.89
CA ARG A 207 -12.49 -4.64 -17.63
C ARG A 207 -13.43 -3.78 -16.76
N ALA A 208 -14.33 -3.06 -17.40
CA ALA A 208 -15.43 -2.42 -16.70
C ALA A 208 -16.36 -3.49 -16.09
N LEU A 209 -16.72 -3.30 -14.83
CA LEU A 209 -17.62 -4.18 -14.10
C LEU A 209 -19.08 -3.80 -14.44
N GLU A 210 -19.88 -4.77 -14.91
CA GLU A 210 -21.23 -4.58 -15.46
C GLU A 210 -22.21 -5.63 -14.89
N PRO A 211 -23.53 -5.36 -14.82
CA PRO A 211 -24.22 -4.12 -15.22
C PRO A 211 -24.07 -2.97 -14.22
N ALA A 212 -23.90 -1.74 -14.74
CA ALA A 212 -23.76 -0.52 -13.95
C ALA A 212 -24.86 -0.32 -12.89
N ASP A 213 -26.11 -0.45 -13.29
CA ASP A 213 -27.26 -0.11 -12.42
C ASP A 213 -27.39 -1.08 -11.24
N SER A 214 -27.14 -2.36 -11.49
CA SER A 214 -27.12 -3.37 -10.42
C SER A 214 -25.98 -3.13 -9.43
N LEU A 215 -24.84 -2.60 -9.88
CA LEU A 215 -23.74 -2.20 -8.97
C LEU A 215 -24.12 -1.01 -8.11
N VAL A 216 -24.76 0.00 -8.68
CA VAL A 216 -25.26 1.16 -7.93
C VAL A 216 -26.21 0.69 -6.82
N ALA A 217 -27.13 -0.22 -7.14
CA ALA A 217 -28.05 -0.80 -6.15
C ALA A 217 -27.30 -1.59 -5.04
N MET A 218 -26.30 -2.39 -5.41
CA MET A 218 -25.48 -3.13 -4.44
C MET A 218 -24.71 -2.19 -3.51
N VAL A 219 -24.03 -1.17 -4.06
CA VAL A 219 -23.25 -0.19 -3.30
C VAL A 219 -24.14 0.65 -2.39
N ALA A 220 -25.35 1.01 -2.85
CA ALA A 220 -26.31 1.73 -2.02
C ALA A 220 -26.69 0.98 -0.73
N GLY A 221 -26.65 -0.36 -0.76
CA GLY A 221 -26.90 -1.25 0.36
C GLY A 221 -25.66 -1.61 1.22
N LEU A 222 -24.50 -1.00 0.95
CA LEU A 222 -23.30 -1.18 1.78
C LEU A 222 -23.30 -0.19 2.96
N PRO A 223 -22.76 -0.59 4.13
CA PRO A 223 -22.48 0.35 5.19
C PRO A 223 -21.36 1.32 4.76
N ARG A 224 -21.55 2.60 5.08
CA ARG A 224 -20.78 3.69 4.46
C ARG A 224 -19.73 4.32 5.39
N ARG A 225 -19.91 4.16 6.70
CA ARG A 225 -19.15 4.92 7.70
C ARG A 225 -18.82 4.09 8.93
N ALA A 226 -17.52 3.96 9.20
CA ALA A 226 -17.02 3.32 10.40
C ALA A 226 -17.10 4.29 11.59
N GLN A 227 -17.13 3.73 12.80
CA GLN A 227 -17.26 4.46 14.05
C GLN A 227 -16.25 3.96 15.08
N SER A 228 -15.93 4.81 16.05
CA SER A 228 -15.11 4.41 17.20
C SER A 228 -15.77 3.30 18.02
N LEU A 229 -14.97 2.61 18.85
CA LEU A 229 -15.48 1.67 19.84
C LEU A 229 -16.49 2.39 20.76
N GLY A 230 -17.74 1.91 20.81
CA GLY A 230 -18.85 2.56 21.51
C GLY A 230 -19.77 3.42 20.63
N GLY A 231 -19.45 3.62 19.35
CA GLY A 231 -20.35 4.20 18.35
C GLY A 231 -20.54 5.72 18.41
N ALA A 232 -19.81 6.42 19.29
CA ALA A 232 -20.02 7.84 19.55
C ALA A 232 -19.41 8.77 18.49
N VAL A 233 -18.38 8.33 17.76
CA VAL A 233 -17.61 9.19 16.83
C VAL A 233 -17.50 8.53 15.46
N GLN A 234 -17.86 9.26 14.40
CA GLN A 234 -17.66 8.83 13.02
C GLN A 234 -16.16 8.88 12.67
N ALA A 235 -15.67 7.88 11.95
CA ALA A 235 -14.26 7.72 11.57
C ALA A 235 -14.15 7.48 10.06
N ASP A 236 -13.60 6.36 9.62
CA ASP A 236 -13.31 6.11 8.21
C ASP A 236 -14.57 6.03 7.33
N ILE A 237 -14.45 6.48 6.08
CA ILE A 237 -15.47 6.33 5.04
C ILE A 237 -15.14 5.07 4.22
N ALA A 238 -16.15 4.25 3.97
CA ALA A 238 -16.02 3.08 3.11
C ALA A 238 -15.84 3.52 1.65
N ASN A 239 -14.62 3.48 1.15
CA ASN A 239 -14.22 3.92 -0.20
C ASN A 239 -13.81 2.75 -1.12
N LEU A 240 -13.85 1.51 -0.62
CA LEU A 240 -13.52 0.29 -1.37
C LEU A 240 -14.59 -0.78 -1.20
N ALA A 241 -14.80 -1.59 -2.24
CA ALA A 241 -15.56 -2.83 -2.15
C ALA A 241 -14.87 -3.94 -2.97
N PHE A 242 -14.81 -5.14 -2.41
CA PHE A 242 -14.11 -6.27 -3.03
C PHE A 242 -15.09 -7.41 -3.29
N VAL A 243 -15.15 -7.88 -4.53
CA VAL A 243 -15.95 -9.05 -4.94
C VAL A 243 -15.04 -10.26 -5.08
N GLY A 244 -15.26 -11.28 -4.25
CA GLY A 244 -14.44 -12.49 -4.22
C GLY A 244 -14.47 -13.14 -2.85
N ASP A 245 -14.02 -14.38 -2.72
CA ASP A 245 -13.93 -15.03 -1.40
C ASP A 245 -12.77 -14.45 -0.55
N SER A 246 -12.66 -14.92 0.69
CA SER A 246 -11.62 -14.44 1.61
C SER A 246 -10.21 -14.83 1.16
N ALA A 247 -10.05 -15.94 0.43
CA ALA A 247 -8.75 -16.38 -0.06
C ALA A 247 -8.27 -15.45 -1.18
N ALA A 248 -9.16 -15.08 -2.11
CA ALA A 248 -8.89 -14.08 -3.14
C ALA A 248 -8.54 -12.71 -2.55
N LEU A 249 -9.23 -12.28 -1.49
CA LEU A 249 -8.91 -11.04 -0.77
C LEU A 249 -7.51 -11.09 -0.14
N ASP A 250 -7.22 -12.16 0.59
CA ASP A 250 -5.94 -12.32 1.28
C ASP A 250 -4.77 -12.43 0.28
N ASP A 251 -4.95 -13.20 -0.79
CA ASP A 251 -3.98 -13.35 -1.89
C ASP A 251 -3.72 -12.02 -2.62
N ALA A 252 -4.77 -11.24 -2.91
CA ALA A 252 -4.65 -9.95 -3.59
C ALA A 252 -3.73 -8.98 -2.84
N PHE A 253 -3.92 -8.83 -1.52
CA PHE A 253 -3.11 -7.94 -0.70
C PHE A 253 -1.69 -8.48 -0.49
N VAL A 254 -1.51 -9.80 -0.32
CA VAL A 254 -0.19 -10.42 -0.21
C VAL A 254 0.64 -10.24 -1.49
N ARG A 255 0.05 -10.47 -2.67
CA ARG A 255 0.73 -10.24 -3.96
C ARG A 255 1.10 -8.78 -4.19
N ALA A 256 0.34 -7.86 -3.60
CA ALA A 256 0.60 -6.42 -3.65
C ALA A 256 1.58 -5.92 -2.57
N ASP A 257 2.17 -6.82 -1.78
CA ASP A 257 3.14 -6.53 -0.71
C ASP A 257 2.56 -5.71 0.46
N TRP A 258 1.28 -5.94 0.77
CA TRP A 258 0.65 -5.39 1.97
C TRP A 258 0.73 -6.38 3.13
N ALA A 259 1.19 -5.90 4.29
CA ALA A 259 1.36 -6.71 5.50
C ALA A 259 0.12 -6.66 6.40
N ARG A 260 -0.05 -7.69 7.25
CA ARG A 260 -1.02 -7.65 8.35
C ARG A 260 -0.39 -7.02 9.59
N PRO A 261 -1.15 -6.23 10.37
CA PRO A 261 -0.67 -5.69 11.64
C PRO A 261 -0.52 -6.79 12.70
N ASP A 262 0.38 -6.55 13.66
CA ASP A 262 0.45 -7.30 14.91
C ASP A 262 -0.76 -6.96 15.79
N GLU A 263 -1.11 -7.87 16.69
CA GLU A 263 -2.16 -7.64 17.69
C GLU A 263 -1.77 -6.52 18.67
N MET A 264 -2.76 -5.80 19.19
CA MET A 264 -2.54 -4.78 20.21
C MET A 264 -2.14 -5.43 21.55
N GLY A 265 -0.95 -5.10 22.05
CA GLY A 265 -0.47 -5.48 23.37
C GLY A 265 0.63 -4.56 23.90
N VAL A 266 1.11 -4.82 25.11
CA VAL A 266 2.16 -3.99 25.76
C VAL A 266 3.46 -3.98 24.95
N ALA A 267 3.85 -5.13 24.39
CA ALA A 267 5.05 -5.24 23.55
C ALA A 267 4.93 -4.42 22.26
N SER A 268 3.78 -4.43 21.58
CA SER A 268 3.56 -3.66 20.36
C SER A 268 3.46 -2.15 20.62
N LEU A 269 2.93 -1.76 21.78
CA LEU A 269 2.92 -0.37 22.26
C LEU A 269 4.35 0.14 22.51
N LEU A 270 5.17 -0.61 23.26
CA LEU A 270 6.58 -0.26 23.46
C LEU A 270 7.35 -0.19 22.13
N GLY A 271 7.12 -1.16 21.24
CA GLY A 271 7.69 -1.18 19.90
C GLY A 271 7.34 0.05 19.07
N SER A 272 6.10 0.53 19.17
CA SER A 272 5.62 1.75 18.51
C SER A 272 6.33 3.00 19.05
N PHE A 273 6.51 3.10 20.38
CA PHE A 273 7.24 4.21 20.99
C PHE A 273 8.72 4.25 20.56
N VAL A 274 9.40 3.10 20.56
CA VAL A 274 10.79 3.01 20.11
C VAL A 274 10.90 3.33 18.61
N ALA A 275 9.94 2.89 17.80
CA ALA A 275 9.93 3.17 16.36
C ALA A 275 9.78 4.67 16.05
N GLU A 276 8.85 5.35 16.74
CA GLU A 276 8.67 6.80 16.62
C GLU A 276 9.92 7.56 17.08
N ALA A 277 10.48 7.23 18.24
CA ALA A 277 11.65 7.93 18.77
C ALA A 277 12.91 7.74 17.90
N ALA A 278 13.08 6.56 17.29
CA ALA A 278 14.16 6.28 16.35
C ALA A 278 13.88 6.77 14.91
N ALA A 279 12.71 7.40 14.67
CA ALA A 279 12.22 7.79 13.35
C ALA A 279 12.37 6.65 12.31
N ARG A 280 11.96 5.44 12.68
CA ARG A 280 12.05 4.23 11.82
C ARG A 280 10.66 3.66 11.54
N GLY A 281 10.51 2.91 10.45
CA GLY A 281 9.27 2.21 10.11
C GLY A 281 8.91 1.09 11.09
N TYR A 282 7.61 0.78 11.18
CA TYR A 282 7.08 -0.39 11.88
C TYR A 282 5.98 -1.07 11.05
N ALA A 283 6.37 -1.99 10.17
CA ALA A 283 5.49 -2.63 9.18
C ALA A 283 4.28 -3.40 9.76
N ARG A 284 4.31 -3.77 11.05
CA ARG A 284 3.25 -4.51 11.74
C ARG A 284 2.59 -3.70 12.86
N GLN A 285 2.66 -2.37 12.79
CA GLN A 285 2.04 -1.50 13.78
C GLN A 285 0.55 -1.81 13.99
N PRO A 286 0.07 -1.91 15.24
CA PRO A 286 -1.36 -2.11 15.50
C PRO A 286 -2.23 -0.95 15.02
N VAL A 287 -3.50 -1.23 14.77
CA VAL A 287 -4.50 -0.22 14.43
C VAL A 287 -5.62 -0.20 15.48
N SER A 288 -6.17 0.99 15.74
CA SER A 288 -7.39 1.09 16.54
C SER A 288 -8.55 0.36 15.85
N VAL A 289 -9.36 -0.32 16.65
CA VAL A 289 -10.56 -1.03 16.18
C VAL A 289 -11.64 0.00 15.90
N LEU A 290 -12.09 0.02 14.64
CA LEU A 290 -13.26 0.79 14.21
C LEU A 290 -14.39 -0.16 13.82
N LEU A 291 -15.59 0.16 14.25
CA LEU A 291 -16.77 -0.67 14.01
C LEU A 291 -17.50 -0.19 12.76
N LEU A 292 -17.90 -1.10 11.90
CA LEU A 292 -18.81 -0.84 10.79
C LEU A 292 -20.07 -1.68 11.02
N ASP A 293 -21.23 -1.03 11.12
CA ASP A 293 -22.48 -1.63 11.60
C ASP A 293 -22.30 -2.44 12.90
N GLY A 294 -21.54 -1.87 13.85
CA GLY A 294 -21.25 -2.50 15.14
C GLY A 294 -20.29 -3.70 15.09
N ARG A 295 -19.69 -4.01 13.93
CA ARG A 295 -18.78 -5.14 13.76
C ARG A 295 -17.33 -4.67 13.58
N PRO A 296 -16.34 -5.34 14.21
CA PRO A 296 -14.93 -5.05 13.96
C PRO A 296 -14.52 -5.51 12.55
N PRO A 297 -13.41 -4.97 12.00
CA PRO A 297 -12.88 -5.44 10.73
C PRO A 297 -12.47 -6.91 10.84
N VAL A 298 -12.70 -7.65 9.76
CA VAL A 298 -12.30 -9.06 9.65
C VAL A 298 -10.89 -9.21 9.07
N ARG A 299 -10.39 -8.16 8.40
CA ARG A 299 -9.01 -8.04 7.91
C ARG A 299 -8.54 -6.59 8.05
N VAL A 300 -7.25 -6.43 8.27
CA VAL A 300 -6.54 -5.16 8.16
C VAL A 300 -5.25 -5.42 7.41
N PHE A 301 -4.94 -4.55 6.47
CA PHE A 301 -3.68 -4.57 5.72
C PHE A 301 -3.02 -3.20 5.83
N GLN A 302 -1.69 -3.17 5.82
CA GLN A 302 -0.92 -1.94 5.83
C GLN A 302 0.35 -2.04 5.01
N ARG A 303 0.82 -0.88 4.53
CA ARG A 303 2.14 -0.73 3.93
C ARG A 303 2.86 0.44 4.60
N VAL A 304 4.12 0.22 4.95
CA VAL A 304 4.96 1.18 5.66
C VAL A 304 6.31 1.23 4.96
N ASN A 305 6.87 2.42 4.79
CA ASN A 305 8.24 2.59 4.36
C ASN A 305 9.18 2.67 5.58
N ASN A 306 9.89 3.78 5.77
CA ASN A 306 10.98 3.89 6.74
C ASN A 306 10.67 4.84 7.91
N THR A 307 9.41 5.20 8.11
CA THR A 307 8.95 6.03 9.22
C THR A 307 7.72 5.43 9.90
N PHE A 308 7.57 5.65 11.21
CA PHE A 308 6.39 5.26 11.96
C PHE A 308 5.21 6.22 11.74
N ALA A 309 5.52 7.49 11.49
CA ALA A 309 4.52 8.56 11.41
C ALA A 309 3.63 8.50 10.17
N LYS A 310 4.01 7.71 9.15
CA LYS A 310 3.30 7.61 7.88
C LYS A 310 3.10 6.16 7.50
N ARG A 311 1.88 5.83 7.07
CA ARG A 311 1.54 4.49 6.59
C ARG A 311 0.24 4.47 5.82
N HIS A 312 0.20 3.61 4.82
CA HIS A 312 -1.03 3.24 4.13
C HIS A 312 -1.72 2.12 4.91
N HIS A 313 -3.03 2.19 5.10
CA HIS A 313 -3.76 1.08 5.71
C HIS A 313 -5.20 0.97 5.22
N VAL A 314 -5.70 -0.26 5.21
CA VAL A 314 -7.08 -0.57 4.85
C VAL A 314 -7.69 -1.52 5.86
N ARG A 315 -8.86 -1.16 6.36
CA ARG A 315 -9.72 -2.02 7.17
C ARG A 315 -10.78 -2.63 6.27
N VAL A 316 -11.05 -3.92 6.43
CA VAL A 316 -12.03 -4.66 5.62
C VAL A 316 -13.05 -5.36 6.51
N TRP A 317 -14.33 -5.17 6.21
CA TRP A 317 -15.45 -5.76 6.93
C TRP A 317 -16.24 -6.70 6.02
N ARG A 318 -16.85 -7.71 6.64
CA ARG A 318 -17.76 -8.62 5.95
C ARG A 318 -19.14 -7.98 5.80
N THR A 319 -19.73 -8.11 4.62
CA THR A 319 -21.10 -7.66 4.36
C THR A 319 -22.02 -8.84 4.08
N ARG A 320 -23.33 -8.56 3.96
CA ARG A 320 -24.33 -9.52 3.46
C ARG A 320 -24.54 -9.43 1.95
N GLN A 321 -23.94 -8.44 1.29
CA GLN A 321 -24.10 -8.23 -0.14
C GLN A 321 -23.36 -9.29 -0.93
N CYS A 322 -23.92 -9.63 -2.09
CA CYS A 322 -23.29 -10.51 -3.06
C CYS A 322 -23.38 -9.91 -4.45
N TRP A 323 -22.39 -10.24 -5.28
CA TRP A 323 -22.33 -9.86 -6.68
C TRP A 323 -22.16 -11.12 -7.53
N HIS A 324 -23.15 -11.44 -8.35
CA HIS A 324 -23.22 -12.70 -9.12
C HIS A 324 -22.93 -13.96 -8.27
N GLY A 325 -23.51 -14.02 -7.05
CA GLY A 325 -23.33 -15.14 -6.13
C GLY A 325 -21.96 -15.18 -5.41
N ARG A 326 -21.08 -14.20 -5.66
CA ARG A 326 -19.80 -14.05 -4.94
C ARG A 326 -19.95 -13.07 -3.78
N PRO A 327 -19.30 -13.31 -2.63
CA PRO A 327 -19.40 -12.42 -1.49
C PRO A 327 -18.76 -11.06 -1.78
N VAL A 328 -19.34 -10.01 -1.19
CA VAL A 328 -18.81 -8.65 -1.22
C VAL A 328 -18.27 -8.26 0.16
N TRP A 329 -17.04 -7.76 0.17
CA TRP A 329 -16.40 -7.15 1.33
C TRP A 329 -16.37 -5.64 1.14
N VAL A 330 -16.48 -4.89 2.23
CA VAL A 330 -16.37 -3.42 2.21
C VAL A 330 -15.09 -3.01 2.89
N GLY A 331 -14.38 -2.06 2.30
CA GLY A 331 -13.11 -1.56 2.79
C GLY A 331 -13.12 -0.05 3.00
N ALA A 332 -12.31 0.40 3.95
CA ALA A 332 -11.96 1.79 4.13
C ALA A 332 -10.44 1.91 4.13
N GLY A 333 -9.91 2.50 3.07
CA GLY A 333 -8.49 2.84 2.92
C GLY A 333 -8.24 4.24 3.46
N THR A 334 -7.26 4.37 4.35
CA THR A 334 -6.82 5.63 4.94
C THR A 334 -5.29 5.71 4.98
N HIS A 335 -4.75 6.90 4.72
CA HIS A 335 -3.32 7.17 4.75
C HIS A 335 -2.99 8.01 5.98
N ASP A 336 -2.10 7.51 6.85
CA ASP A 336 -1.55 8.31 7.94
C ASP A 336 -0.38 9.14 7.39
N ILE A 337 -0.39 10.46 7.62
CA ILE A 337 0.63 11.40 7.14
C ILE A 337 1.47 12.03 8.26
N GLY A 338 1.13 11.73 9.51
CA GLY A 338 1.84 12.22 10.68
C GLY A 338 1.23 11.75 11.99
N ILE A 339 1.75 12.28 13.10
CA ILE A 339 1.26 12.03 14.45
C ILE A 339 0.97 13.35 15.14
N ALA A 340 -0.20 13.44 15.76
CA ALA A 340 -0.68 14.57 16.54
C ALA A 340 -0.94 14.15 18.00
N PHE A 341 -0.81 15.10 18.93
CA PHE A 341 -1.36 14.91 20.27
C PHE A 341 -2.84 15.30 20.27
N SER A 342 -3.72 14.36 20.60
CA SER A 342 -5.14 14.64 20.85
C SER A 342 -5.34 15.07 22.29
N ALA A 343 -5.65 16.35 22.50
CA ALA A 343 -5.98 16.87 23.83
C ALA A 343 -7.24 16.22 24.41
N THR A 344 -8.22 15.92 23.55
CA THR A 344 -9.49 15.27 23.91
C THR A 344 -9.29 13.87 24.47
N HIS A 345 -8.47 13.06 23.79
CA HIS A 345 -8.21 11.68 24.19
C HIS A 345 -6.94 11.53 25.06
N ARG A 346 -6.23 12.63 25.32
CA ARG A 346 -4.97 12.69 26.06
C ARG A 346 -3.93 11.67 25.57
N THR A 347 -3.92 11.42 24.27
CA THR A 347 -3.05 10.42 23.64
C THR A 347 -2.57 10.90 22.27
N PHE A 348 -1.51 10.28 21.75
CA PHE A 348 -1.07 10.52 20.39
C PHE A 348 -1.93 9.73 19.40
N THR A 349 -2.37 10.39 18.34
CA THR A 349 -3.17 9.83 17.25
C THR A 349 -2.51 10.12 15.92
N HIS A 350 -2.70 9.25 14.93
CA HIS A 350 -2.24 9.56 13.58
C HIS A 350 -3.10 10.69 13.00
N GLN A 351 -2.46 11.54 12.20
CA GLN A 351 -3.13 12.48 11.31
C GLN A 351 -3.42 11.73 10.01
N VAL A 352 -4.69 11.65 9.64
CA VAL A 352 -5.12 10.98 8.42
C VAL A 352 -5.12 12.00 7.27
N ASP A 353 -4.61 11.64 6.10
CA ASP A 353 -4.69 12.49 4.90
C ASP A 353 -6.18 12.76 4.61
N PRO A 354 -6.60 14.03 4.52
CA PRO A 354 -7.99 14.34 4.23
C PRO A 354 -8.43 13.82 2.85
N ARG A 355 -7.51 13.58 1.91
CA ARG A 355 -7.81 13.15 0.53
C ARG A 355 -7.91 11.63 0.43
N ILE A 356 -8.97 11.06 1.00
CA ILE A 356 -9.16 9.60 1.09
C ILE A 356 -9.22 8.89 -0.28
N ASP A 357 -9.55 9.61 -1.34
CA ASP A 357 -9.59 9.03 -2.70
C ASP A 357 -8.18 8.75 -3.23
N LEU A 358 -7.17 9.51 -2.79
CA LEU A 358 -5.78 9.22 -3.17
C LEU A 358 -5.36 7.86 -2.62
N GLU A 359 -5.69 7.58 -1.37
CA GLU A 359 -5.41 6.29 -0.74
C GLU A 359 -6.19 5.15 -1.41
N ARG A 360 -7.49 5.35 -1.69
CA ARG A 360 -8.30 4.41 -2.48
C ARG A 360 -7.59 4.07 -3.79
N ASN A 361 -7.12 5.09 -4.52
CA ASN A 361 -6.48 4.90 -5.81
C ASN A 361 -5.12 4.18 -5.69
N ILE A 362 -4.32 4.48 -4.67
CA ILE A 362 -3.06 3.76 -4.38
C ILE A 362 -3.34 2.26 -4.18
N ILE A 363 -4.30 1.93 -3.33
CA ILE A 363 -4.70 0.53 -3.07
C ILE A 363 -5.15 -0.15 -4.37
N VAL A 364 -6.03 0.50 -5.14
CA VAL A 364 -6.53 -0.03 -6.41
C VAL A 364 -5.37 -0.29 -7.39
N GLU A 365 -4.49 0.68 -7.56
CA GLU A 365 -3.32 0.58 -8.45
C GLU A 365 -2.36 -0.53 -8.01
N ASP A 366 -2.12 -0.70 -6.72
CA ASP A 366 -1.26 -1.77 -6.21
C ASP A 366 -1.85 -3.15 -6.50
N LEU A 367 -3.16 -3.33 -6.27
CA LEU A 367 -3.85 -4.59 -6.56
C LEU A 367 -3.88 -4.88 -8.07
N ILE A 368 -3.98 -3.86 -8.91
CA ILE A 368 -3.87 -4.00 -10.38
C ILE A 368 -2.44 -4.39 -10.78
N ALA A 369 -1.42 -3.74 -10.22
CA ALA A 369 -0.02 -4.04 -10.49
C ALA A 369 0.40 -5.45 -10.02
N ALA A 370 -0.29 -5.98 -9.02
CA ALA A 370 -0.18 -7.35 -8.54
C ALA A 370 -0.97 -8.38 -9.39
N ASP A 371 -1.62 -7.95 -10.47
CA ASP A 371 -2.53 -8.76 -11.30
C ASP A 371 -3.67 -9.41 -10.48
N ALA A 372 -4.16 -8.72 -9.46
CA ALA A 372 -5.17 -9.24 -8.54
C ALA A 372 -6.61 -8.84 -8.89
N VAL A 373 -6.80 -7.93 -9.85
CA VAL A 373 -8.11 -7.37 -10.20
C VAL A 373 -8.48 -7.75 -11.63
N VAL A 374 -9.62 -8.41 -11.82
CA VAL A 374 -10.11 -8.81 -13.15
C VAL A 374 -11.06 -7.77 -13.76
N ALA A 375 -11.84 -7.09 -12.92
CA ALA A 375 -12.75 -6.04 -13.32
C ALA A 375 -12.84 -4.96 -12.24
N ARG A 376 -13.12 -3.73 -12.64
CA ARG A 376 -13.31 -2.63 -11.69
C ARG A 376 -14.38 -1.65 -12.14
N ARG A 377 -14.97 -0.93 -11.18
CA ARG A 377 -15.77 0.26 -11.45
C ARG A 377 -15.85 1.18 -10.23
N ASP A 378 -15.79 2.49 -10.48
CA ASP A 378 -16.05 3.49 -9.44
C ASP A 378 -17.54 3.85 -9.42
N VAL A 379 -18.20 3.57 -8.29
CA VAL A 379 -19.65 3.67 -8.14
C VAL A 379 -19.97 4.71 -7.07
N PRO A 380 -20.95 5.61 -7.25
CA PRO A 380 -21.36 6.55 -6.20
C PRO A 380 -21.75 5.80 -4.92
N LEU A 381 -21.14 6.19 -3.79
CA LEU A 381 -21.45 5.66 -2.46
C LEU A 381 -22.85 6.10 -1.98
N GLY A 382 -23.33 7.23 -2.50
CA GLY A 382 -24.54 7.91 -2.04
C GLY A 382 -24.28 8.85 -0.87
N ALA A 383 -25.34 9.35 -0.24
CA ALA A 383 -25.23 10.31 0.85
C ALA A 383 -24.49 9.73 2.06
N LEU A 384 -23.51 10.46 2.57
CA LEU A 384 -22.75 10.10 3.77
C LEU A 384 -23.53 10.51 5.04
N PRO A 385 -23.57 9.66 6.08
CA PRO A 385 -24.17 10.04 7.35
C PRO A 385 -23.23 10.95 8.17
N GLY A 386 -23.78 12.03 8.72
CA GLY A 386 -23.07 12.93 9.63
C GLY A 386 -22.04 13.86 8.97
N ALA A 387 -21.16 14.45 9.78
CA ALA A 387 -20.09 15.32 9.29
C ALA A 387 -19.00 14.50 8.59
N THR A 388 -18.53 14.98 7.44
CA THR A 388 -17.44 14.39 6.65
C THR A 388 -16.09 14.83 7.21
N VAL A 389 -15.79 14.41 8.45
CA VAL A 389 -14.52 14.68 9.15
C VAL A 389 -13.89 13.40 9.68
N ASN A 390 -12.57 13.33 9.74
CA ASN A 390 -11.82 12.24 10.36
C ASN A 390 -11.99 12.22 11.89
N LEU A 391 -11.44 11.19 12.55
CA LEU A 391 -11.46 11.05 14.01
C LEU A 391 -10.78 12.24 14.73
N ASP A 392 -9.80 12.87 14.08
CA ASP A 392 -9.12 14.08 14.57
C ASP A 392 -9.83 15.39 14.17
N HIS A 393 -11.05 15.29 13.65
CA HIS A 393 -11.90 16.38 13.16
C HIS A 393 -11.40 17.12 11.91
N THR A 394 -10.39 16.60 11.22
CA THR A 394 -9.99 17.17 9.91
C THR A 394 -11.06 16.90 8.84
N PRO A 395 -11.42 17.88 8.00
CA PRO A 395 -12.38 17.67 6.91
C PRO A 395 -11.87 16.65 5.91
N VAL A 396 -12.73 15.72 5.50
CA VAL A 396 -12.42 14.74 4.46
C VAL A 396 -12.79 15.31 3.09
N VAL A 397 -11.89 15.11 2.13
CA VAL A 397 -12.06 15.43 0.72
C VAL A 397 -12.27 14.13 -0.04
N THR A 398 -13.43 13.99 -0.68
CA THR A 398 -13.79 12.81 -1.47
C THR A 398 -14.71 13.16 -2.63
N ASP A 399 -14.59 12.41 -3.72
CA ASP A 399 -15.49 12.37 -4.88
C ASP A 399 -16.80 11.61 -4.60
N GLY A 400 -16.92 11.02 -3.40
CA GLY A 400 -18.11 10.29 -2.96
C GLY A 400 -18.31 8.95 -3.66
N ARG A 401 -17.25 8.34 -4.21
CA ARG A 401 -17.30 7.06 -4.90
C ARG A 401 -16.62 5.93 -4.12
N VAL A 402 -17.08 4.72 -4.36
CA VAL A 402 -16.46 3.46 -3.95
C VAL A 402 -15.82 2.82 -5.17
N ALA A 403 -14.55 2.44 -5.07
CA ALA A 403 -13.93 1.58 -6.06
C ALA A 403 -14.34 0.12 -5.80
N VAL A 404 -15.17 -0.43 -6.69
CA VAL A 404 -15.60 -1.82 -6.65
C VAL A 404 -14.64 -2.66 -7.49
N LEU A 405 -13.98 -3.63 -6.86
CA LEU A 405 -12.96 -4.47 -7.46
C LEU A 405 -13.41 -5.93 -7.48
N GLU A 406 -13.52 -6.52 -8.67
CA GLU A 406 -13.64 -7.97 -8.82
C GLU A 406 -12.25 -8.59 -8.72
N LEU A 407 -12.03 -9.38 -7.68
CA LEU A 407 -10.75 -10.03 -7.42
C LEU A 407 -10.60 -11.30 -8.25
N ARG A 408 -9.37 -11.53 -8.72
CA ARG A 408 -8.94 -12.81 -9.28
C ARG A 408 -9.04 -13.89 -8.20
N ALA A 409 -9.47 -15.09 -8.57
CA ALA A 409 -9.43 -16.22 -7.66
C ALA A 409 -7.98 -16.49 -7.21
N ALA A 410 -7.79 -16.88 -5.95
CA ALA A 410 -6.46 -17.21 -5.45
C ALA A 410 -5.90 -18.42 -6.21
N GLU A 411 -4.63 -18.33 -6.64
CA GLU A 411 -3.89 -19.51 -7.09
C GLU A 411 -3.59 -20.36 -5.84
N SER A 412 -4.28 -21.49 -5.69
CA SER A 412 -4.10 -22.36 -4.52
C SER A 412 -2.67 -22.89 -4.43
N PRO A 413 -2.00 -22.86 -3.26
CA PRO A 413 -1.33 -24.07 -2.79
C PRO A 413 -2.44 -25.04 -2.36
N ALA A 414 -2.42 -26.29 -2.83
CA ALA A 414 -3.41 -27.30 -2.48
C ALA A 414 -3.71 -27.31 -0.96
N ALA A 415 -4.91 -26.91 -0.57
CA ALA A 415 -5.34 -27.00 0.82
C ALA A 415 -5.60 -28.48 1.18
N PRO A 416 -5.24 -28.93 2.39
CA PRO A 416 -5.65 -30.25 2.85
C PRO A 416 -7.17 -30.27 2.95
N ALA A 417 -7.78 -31.34 2.45
CA ALA A 417 -9.22 -31.55 2.46
C ALA A 417 -9.76 -31.41 3.89
N GLY A 418 -10.71 -30.50 4.11
CA GLY A 418 -11.47 -30.50 5.36
C GLY A 418 -11.98 -29.18 5.94
N VAL A 419 -12.21 -28.10 5.17
CA VAL A 419 -13.17 -27.05 5.57
C VAL A 419 -13.83 -26.45 4.33
N SER A 420 -14.94 -27.02 3.87
CA SER A 420 -15.82 -26.34 2.91
C SER A 420 -16.76 -25.40 3.67
N CYS A 421 -16.51 -24.10 3.59
CA CYS A 421 -17.49 -23.10 4.05
C CYS A 421 -18.61 -22.98 3.01
N SER A 422 -19.63 -23.83 3.11
CA SER A 422 -20.92 -23.63 2.43
C SER A 422 -21.74 -22.56 3.17
N GLY A 423 -21.25 -21.32 3.17
CA GLY A 423 -22.01 -20.17 3.67
C GLY A 423 -22.61 -19.43 2.48
N SER A 424 -23.82 -19.81 2.06
CA SER A 424 -24.50 -19.20 0.91
C SER A 424 -24.72 -17.70 1.14
N CYS A 425 -24.58 -16.94 0.05
CA CYS A 425 -25.15 -15.60 -0.07
C CYS A 425 -26.57 -15.55 0.51
N GLY A 426 -26.84 -14.62 1.41
CA GLY A 426 -28.20 -14.34 1.91
C GLY A 426 -28.70 -15.12 3.12
N ALA A 427 -27.95 -16.03 3.75
CA ALA A 427 -28.41 -16.66 4.99
C ALA A 427 -28.21 -15.73 6.21
N THR A 428 -29.28 -15.51 6.97
CA THR A 428 -29.26 -14.80 8.25
C THR A 428 -28.43 -15.59 9.27
N CYS A 429 -27.15 -15.26 9.42
CA CYS A 429 -26.32 -15.91 10.44
C CYS A 429 -26.73 -15.41 11.84
N VAL A 430 -27.46 -16.24 12.58
CA VAL A 430 -27.58 -16.14 14.05
C VAL A 430 -26.24 -16.61 14.63
N ALA A 431 -25.67 -15.83 15.56
CA ALA A 431 -24.44 -16.24 16.24
C ALA A 431 -24.69 -17.51 17.08
N PRO A 432 -23.76 -18.47 17.15
CA PRO A 432 -23.90 -19.57 18.09
C PRO A 432 -23.85 -19.00 19.51
N ALA A 433 -24.79 -19.42 20.36
CA ALA A 433 -24.75 -19.10 21.79
C ALA A 433 -23.42 -19.57 22.40
N PRO A 434 -22.84 -18.85 23.37
CA PRO A 434 -21.63 -19.29 24.04
C PRO A 434 -21.90 -20.65 24.70
N GLY A 435 -21.23 -21.68 24.19
CA GLY A 435 -21.32 -23.04 24.71
C GLY A 435 -20.67 -23.13 26.09
N ASP A 436 -21.42 -23.71 27.02
CA ASP A 436 -21.04 -24.01 28.39
C ASP A 436 -19.83 -24.97 28.43
N THR A 437 -18.62 -24.44 28.59
CA THR A 437 -17.42 -25.24 28.89
C THR A 437 -17.06 -25.09 30.36
N ALA A 438 -17.76 -25.82 31.22
CA ALA A 438 -17.29 -26.15 32.56
C ALA A 438 -17.85 -27.51 33.01
N ARG A 439 -17.22 -28.61 32.57
CA ARG A 439 -17.30 -29.89 33.30
C ARG A 439 -15.95 -30.20 33.92
N SER A 440 -15.99 -30.27 35.25
CA SER A 440 -14.90 -30.50 36.16
C SER A 440 -14.18 -31.82 35.91
N ARG A 441 -12.84 -31.78 35.91
CA ARG A 441 -12.00 -32.95 36.17
C ARG A 441 -11.78 -33.05 37.68
N ARG A 442 -12.16 -34.19 38.28
CA ARG A 442 -11.79 -34.57 39.65
C ARG A 442 -10.29 -34.94 39.70
N PRO A 443 -9.54 -34.61 40.76
CA PRO A 443 -8.18 -35.10 40.95
C PRO A 443 -8.20 -36.53 41.51
N GLY A 444 -7.41 -37.41 40.90
CA GLY A 444 -7.14 -38.77 41.39
C GLY A 444 -5.78 -38.81 42.06
N ASP A 445 -5.74 -39.48 43.21
CA ASP A 445 -4.61 -39.64 44.14
C ASP A 445 -3.30 -40.08 43.49
N ALA A 446 -2.25 -39.28 43.72
CA ALA A 446 -0.86 -39.68 43.54
C ALA A 446 -0.36 -40.32 44.84
N ARG A 447 0.03 -41.60 44.76
CA ARG A 447 0.65 -42.36 45.85
C ARG A 447 2.06 -41.87 46.10
N LEU A 448 2.35 -41.64 47.38
CA LEU A 448 3.69 -41.46 47.96
C LEU A 448 4.57 -42.69 47.73
N ARG A 449 5.83 -42.46 47.34
CA ARG A 449 6.96 -43.33 47.65
C ARG A 449 7.98 -42.49 48.41
N ASP A 450 8.10 -42.80 49.70
CA ASP A 450 9.24 -42.50 50.55
C ASP A 450 10.44 -43.33 50.11
N ASP A 451 11.64 -42.73 50.13
CA ASP A 451 12.89 -43.44 50.30
C ASP A 451 13.88 -42.58 51.12
N GLY A 452 14.31 -43.14 52.26
CA GLY A 452 15.51 -42.86 53.06
C GLY A 452 15.52 -41.56 53.90
N GLY A 453 15.79 -41.55 55.21
CA GLY A 453 16.53 -42.49 56.03
C GLY A 453 17.76 -41.81 56.63
N SER A 454 17.59 -41.11 57.76
CA SER A 454 18.52 -40.95 58.90
C SER A 454 17.94 -39.97 59.92
#